data_AF-A0A1J5KFG7-F1
#
_entry.id   AF-A0A1J5KFG7-F1
#
_cell.length_a   1.000
_cell.length_b   1.000
_cell.length_c   1.000
_cell.angle_alpha   90.00
_cell.angle_beta   90.00
_cell.angle_gamma   90.00
#
_symmetry.space_group_name_H-M   'P 1'
#
loop_
_entity.id
_entity.type
_entity.pdbx_description
1 polymer ?
#
loop_
_entity_poly.entity_id
_entity_poly.type
_entity_poly.pdbx_seq_one_letter_code
_entity_poly.pdbx_strand_id
1 'polypeptide(L)'
;MKKSLIMLTVMLSSLSFASTSSCLESVTDQYLDSSRGTRFDYMPSINEDVLLEAGSIYEIRRQADAGPFAEDKFIFKVTGSIHSGWFSNAIIVNPTTCDIEKIQEIDSE
;
A
#
# COMPACT_ATOMS: atom_id res chain seq x y z
N MET A 1 -16.71 18.95 -52.83
CA MET A 1 -15.86 18.09 -51.96
C MET A 1 -15.92 18.63 -50.54
N LYS A 2 -16.89 18.20 -49.73
CA LYS A 2 -17.12 18.66 -48.35
C LYS A 2 -17.75 17.52 -47.54
N LYS A 3 -17.04 16.41 -47.33
CA LYS A 3 -17.51 15.28 -46.49
C LYS A 3 -16.41 14.55 -45.71
N SER A 4 -15.21 15.13 -45.55
CA SER A 4 -14.09 14.47 -44.86
C SER A 4 -13.56 15.26 -43.65
N LEU A 5 -14.44 15.85 -42.83
CA LEU A 5 -14.00 16.59 -41.64
C LEU A 5 -14.77 16.24 -40.36
N ILE A 6 -15.39 15.07 -40.28
CA ILE A 6 -16.15 14.62 -39.08
C ILE A 6 -15.50 13.37 -38.43
N MET A 7 -14.41 12.85 -39.00
CA MET A 7 -13.82 11.58 -38.58
C MET A 7 -12.48 11.76 -37.84
N LEU A 8 -12.37 12.76 -36.96
CA LEU A 8 -11.14 12.97 -36.16
C LEU A 8 -11.38 13.24 -34.67
N THR A 9 -12.63 13.30 -34.20
CA THR A 9 -12.94 13.63 -32.79
C THR A 9 -13.34 12.42 -31.92
N VAL A 10 -13.31 11.19 -32.43
CA VAL A 10 -13.77 9.98 -31.69
C VAL A 10 -12.61 9.03 -31.32
N MET A 11 -11.36 9.51 -31.31
CA MET A 11 -10.19 8.68 -30.93
C MET A 11 -9.45 9.16 -29.67
N LEU A 12 -10.02 10.11 -28.91
CA LEU A 12 -9.42 10.61 -27.67
C LEU A 12 -10.05 10.04 -26.39
N SER A 13 -10.83 8.96 -26.46
CA SER A 13 -11.47 8.33 -25.29
C SER A 13 -10.79 7.05 -24.82
N SER A 14 -9.59 6.73 -25.32
CA SER A 14 -8.84 5.55 -24.90
C SER A 14 -7.55 5.99 -24.24
N LEU A 15 -7.53 6.08 -22.90
CA LEU A 15 -6.37 5.90 -22.01
C LEU A 15 -6.76 6.32 -20.58
N SER A 16 -7.57 5.52 -19.90
CA SER A 16 -7.72 5.58 -18.44
C SER A 16 -8.20 4.23 -17.92
N PHE A 17 -7.46 3.16 -18.23
CA PHE A 17 -7.46 2.02 -17.34
C PHE A 17 -6.37 2.31 -16.33
N ALA A 18 -6.79 2.83 -15.16
CA ALA A 18 -5.98 2.84 -13.98
C ALA A 18 -5.56 1.40 -13.72
N SER A 19 -4.31 1.08 -14.05
CA SER A 19 -3.64 -0.04 -13.42
C SER A 19 -3.66 0.29 -11.94
N THR A 20 -4.46 -0.41 -11.14
CA THR A 20 -4.15 -0.57 -9.72
C THR A 20 -2.85 -1.37 -9.68
N SER A 21 -1.73 -0.70 -9.95
CA SER A 21 -0.43 -1.28 -9.69
C SER A 21 -0.37 -1.44 -8.19
N SER A 22 -0.42 -2.69 -7.73
CA SER A 22 -0.21 -2.99 -6.32
C SER A 22 1.14 -2.40 -5.93
N CYS A 23 1.16 -1.52 -4.93
CA CYS A 23 2.41 -0.97 -4.39
C CYS A 23 3.26 -2.04 -3.70
N LEU A 24 2.82 -3.30 -3.66
CA LEU A 24 3.44 -4.40 -2.91
C LEU A 24 4.93 -4.56 -3.18
N GLU A 25 5.37 -4.52 -4.44
CA GLU A 25 6.79 -4.68 -4.78
C GLU A 25 7.62 -3.51 -4.23
N SER A 26 7.21 -2.27 -4.54
CA SER A 26 7.87 -1.05 -4.04
C SER A 26 7.91 -0.99 -2.50
N VAL A 27 6.81 -1.35 -1.86
CA VAL A 27 6.68 -1.38 -0.40
C VAL A 27 7.57 -2.47 0.21
N THR A 28 7.63 -3.64 -0.42
CA THR A 28 8.50 -4.73 0.01
C THR A 28 9.96 -4.31 -0.06
N ASP A 29 10.38 -3.69 -1.15
CA ASP A 29 11.75 -3.22 -1.33
C ASP A 29 12.12 -2.12 -0.32
N GLN A 30 11.26 -1.10 -0.15
CA GLN A 30 11.47 -0.04 0.83
C GLN A 30 11.55 -0.57 2.28
N TYR A 31 10.67 -1.53 2.63
CA TYR A 31 10.66 -2.13 3.96
C TYR A 31 11.93 -2.96 4.22
N LEU A 32 12.35 -3.76 3.25
CA LEU A 32 13.56 -4.57 3.39
C LEU A 32 14.83 -3.72 3.36
N ASP A 33 14.89 -2.66 2.56
CA ASP A 33 16.03 -1.73 2.54
C ASP A 33 16.15 -0.96 3.87
N SER A 34 15.04 -0.45 4.41
CA SER A 34 15.03 0.22 5.73
C SER A 34 15.37 -0.73 6.88
N SER A 35 15.15 -2.03 6.71
CA SER A 35 15.48 -3.07 7.70
C SER A 35 16.88 -3.68 7.50
N ARG A 36 17.71 -3.15 6.60
CA ARG A 36 19.04 -3.72 6.31
C ARG A 36 19.90 -3.83 7.56
N GLY A 37 20.55 -4.99 7.70
CA GLY A 37 21.35 -5.34 8.88
C GLY A 37 20.54 -6.03 9.98
N THR A 38 19.21 -6.08 9.87
CA THR A 38 18.38 -6.88 10.79
C THR A 38 18.49 -8.35 10.45
N ARG A 39 18.82 -9.17 11.45
CA ARG A 39 18.78 -10.63 11.34
C ARG A 39 17.40 -11.13 11.73
N PHE A 40 16.55 -11.36 10.73
CA PHE A 40 15.27 -12.00 10.92
C PHE A 40 15.44 -13.50 11.21
N ASP A 41 14.72 -14.00 12.20
CA ASP A 41 14.57 -15.44 12.42
C ASP A 41 13.49 -16.01 11.48
N TYR A 42 12.46 -15.21 11.15
CA TYR A 42 11.50 -15.48 10.08
C TYR A 42 11.35 -14.23 9.20
N MET A 43 11.57 -14.41 7.89
CA MET A 43 11.55 -13.32 6.92
C MET A 43 10.19 -12.60 6.95
N PRO A 44 10.15 -11.25 6.91
CA PRO A 44 8.91 -10.51 6.90
C PRO A 44 8.04 -10.91 5.69
N SER A 45 6.80 -11.33 5.95
CA SER A 45 5.77 -11.51 4.94
C SER A 45 4.89 -10.27 4.90
N ILE A 46 4.93 -9.56 3.78
CA ILE A 46 4.14 -8.36 3.52
C ILE A 46 3.01 -8.75 2.58
N ASN A 47 1.77 -8.47 2.99
CA ASN A 47 0.59 -8.68 2.17
C ASN A 47 -0.21 -7.38 2.10
N GLU A 48 -0.76 -7.08 0.92
CA GLU A 48 -1.71 -5.99 0.76
C GLU A 48 -3.00 -6.36 1.49
N ASP A 49 -3.48 -5.47 2.34
CA ASP A 49 -4.70 -5.70 3.10
C ASP A 49 -5.85 -4.93 2.44
N VAL A 50 -5.70 -3.61 2.24
CA VAL A 50 -6.77 -2.77 1.67
C VAL A 50 -6.32 -1.38 1.20
N LEU A 51 -7.05 -0.79 0.23
CA LEU A 51 -7.10 0.66 0.01
C LEU A 51 -8.12 1.29 0.97
N LEU A 52 -7.64 2.11 1.90
CA LEU A 52 -8.45 2.82 2.88
C LEU A 52 -8.76 4.24 2.39
N GLU A 53 -10.04 4.54 2.19
CA GLU A 53 -10.50 5.87 1.78
C GLU A 53 -10.28 6.93 2.88
N ALA A 54 -10.02 8.17 2.47
CA ALA A 54 -9.88 9.31 3.37
C ALA A 54 -11.02 9.41 4.39
N GLY A 55 -10.69 9.69 5.64
CA GLY A 55 -11.64 9.76 6.75
C GLY A 55 -12.11 8.41 7.30
N SER A 56 -11.78 7.29 6.65
CA SER A 56 -12.11 5.95 7.14
C SER A 56 -11.09 5.45 8.16
N ILE A 57 -11.52 4.52 9.02
CA ILE A 57 -10.67 3.81 9.98
C ILE A 57 -10.58 2.36 9.54
N TYR A 58 -9.36 1.82 9.51
CA TYR A 58 -9.12 0.42 9.29
C TYR A 58 -8.86 -0.29 10.63
N GLU A 59 -9.80 -1.14 11.04
CA GLU A 59 -9.71 -1.95 12.25
C GLU A 59 -8.83 -3.18 11.98
N ILE A 60 -7.53 -3.06 12.22
CA ILE A 60 -6.59 -4.15 11.92
C ILE A 60 -6.75 -5.28 12.93
N ARG A 61 -6.82 -4.92 14.21
CA ARG A 61 -7.08 -5.79 15.36
C ARG A 61 -7.70 -4.98 16.49
N ARG A 62 -8.15 -5.69 17.54
CA ARG A 62 -8.64 -5.08 18.77
C ARG A 62 -7.59 -4.11 19.33
N GLN A 63 -7.93 -2.82 19.38
CA GLN A 63 -7.07 -1.70 19.84
C GLN A 63 -5.88 -1.35 18.92
N ALA A 64 -5.84 -1.88 17.69
CA ALA A 64 -4.83 -1.52 16.69
C ALA A 64 -5.53 -1.00 15.43
N ASP A 65 -5.89 0.28 15.47
CA ASP A 65 -6.59 0.96 14.37
C ASP A 65 -5.58 1.77 13.53
N ALA A 66 -5.81 1.83 12.23
CA ALA A 66 -5.13 2.75 11.32
C ALA A 66 -6.10 3.80 10.79
N GLY A 67 -5.70 5.07 10.90
CA GLY A 67 -6.51 6.22 10.50
C GLY A 67 -7.29 6.85 11.66
N PRO A 68 -8.21 7.78 11.36
CA PRO A 68 -8.53 8.28 10.02
C PRO A 68 -7.40 9.11 9.42
N PHE A 69 -7.24 9.03 8.10
CA PHE A 69 -6.27 9.83 7.34
C PHE A 69 -6.96 10.93 6.52
N ALA A 70 -6.23 11.99 6.21
CA ALA A 70 -6.74 13.10 5.40
C ALA A 70 -6.87 12.76 3.90
N GLU A 71 -6.18 11.71 3.45
CA GLU A 71 -6.10 11.25 2.07
C GLU A 71 -6.18 9.72 2.06
N ASP A 72 -6.51 9.14 0.91
CA ASP A 72 -6.53 7.69 0.72
C ASP A 72 -5.15 7.07 1.00
N LYS A 73 -5.14 5.89 1.61
CA LYS A 73 -3.91 5.14 1.93
C LYS A 73 -4.05 3.68 1.57
N PHE A 74 -2.98 3.08 1.04
CA PHE A 74 -2.87 1.62 1.11
C PHE A 74 -2.38 1.21 2.49
N ILE A 75 -3.00 0.17 3.04
CA ILE A 75 -2.57 -0.46 4.28
C ILE A 75 -2.07 -1.87 3.94
N PHE A 76 -0.79 -2.11 4.20
CA PHE A 76 -0.19 -3.44 4.10
C PHE A 76 0.04 -4.00 5.50
N LYS A 77 -0.16 -5.30 5.66
CA LYS A 77 0.20 -6.00 6.89
C LYS A 77 1.51 -6.72 6.70
N VAL A 78 2.45 -6.48 7.61
CA VAL A 78 3.71 -7.21 7.68
C VAL A 78 3.77 -8.05 8.94
N THR A 79 4.22 -9.30 8.81
CA THR A 79 4.46 -10.21 9.94
C THR A 79 5.82 -10.87 9.80
N GLY A 80 6.54 -11.05 10.89
CA GLY A 80 7.86 -11.68 10.88
C GLY A 80 8.36 -12.02 12.27
N SER A 81 9.62 -12.44 12.38
CA SER A 81 10.25 -12.72 13.68
C SER A 81 11.69 -12.22 13.77
N ILE A 82 12.04 -11.62 14.91
CA ILE A 82 13.38 -11.16 15.27
C ILE A 82 13.65 -11.59 16.72
N HIS A 83 14.83 -12.14 17.01
CA HIS A 83 15.23 -12.57 18.36
C HIS A 83 14.22 -13.51 19.04
N SER A 84 13.63 -14.43 18.27
CA SER A 84 12.55 -15.35 18.69
C SER A 84 11.24 -14.68 19.12
N GLY A 85 11.11 -13.36 18.98
CA GLY A 85 9.87 -12.61 19.14
C GLY A 85 9.14 -12.48 17.81
N TRP A 86 7.83 -12.69 17.81
CA TRP A 86 6.97 -12.40 16.65
C TRP A 86 6.55 -10.94 16.67
N PHE A 87 6.51 -10.32 15.50
CA PHE A 87 5.98 -8.96 15.32
C PHE A 87 4.93 -8.94 14.21
N SER A 88 4.01 -7.99 14.31
CA SER A 88 3.08 -7.63 13.25
C SER A 88 3.04 -6.11 13.17
N ASN A 89 3.15 -5.54 11.96
CA ASN A 89 2.99 -4.10 11.77
C ASN A 89 2.01 -3.81 10.63
N ALA A 90 1.43 -2.63 10.67
CA ALA A 90 0.72 -2.00 9.57
C ALA A 90 1.69 -1.03 8.86
N ILE A 91 1.83 -1.16 7.55
CA ILE A 91 2.58 -0.23 6.71
C ILE A 91 1.56 0.65 5.99
N ILE A 92 1.62 1.95 6.26
CA ILE A 92 0.72 2.96 5.70
C ILE A 92 1.44 3.62 4.53
N VAL A 93 0.83 3.56 3.36
CA VAL A 93 1.48 3.83 2.08
C VAL A 93 0.67 4.84 1.28
N ASN A 94 1.38 5.77 0.63
CA ASN A 94 0.78 6.68 -0.33
C ASN A 94 0.35 5.91 -1.59
N PRO A 95 -0.93 5.91 -1.99
CA PRO A 95 -1.39 5.10 -3.11
C PRO A 95 -0.95 5.64 -4.48
N THR A 96 -0.50 6.90 -4.55
CA THR A 96 -0.04 7.54 -5.79
C THR A 96 1.46 7.33 -5.98
N THR A 97 2.27 7.49 -4.92
CA THR A 97 3.73 7.39 -5.01
C THR A 97 4.28 6.02 -4.61
N CYS A 98 3.46 5.19 -3.97
CA CYS A 98 3.85 3.92 -3.36
C CYS A 98 4.94 4.07 -2.27
N ASP A 99 5.10 5.25 -1.68
CA ASP A 99 6.06 5.48 -0.61
C ASP A 99 5.47 5.06 0.75
N ILE A 100 6.31 4.45 1.59
CA ILE A 100 5.97 4.19 2.99
C ILE A 100 5.96 5.51 3.75
N GLU A 101 4.79 5.92 4.24
CA GLU A 101 4.63 7.14 5.05
C GLU A 101 4.82 6.84 6.54
N LYS A 102 4.36 5.68 7.00
CA LYS A 102 4.44 5.27 8.40
C LYS A 102 4.40 3.74 8.54
N ILE A 103 5.12 3.23 9.54
CA ILE A 103 4.98 1.86 10.03
C ILE A 103 4.44 1.95 11.46
N GLN A 104 3.37 1.20 11.74
CA GLN A 104 2.70 1.17 13.02
C GLN A 104 2.71 -0.25 13.57
N GLU A 105 3.21 -0.43 14.78
CA GLU A 105 3.18 -1.72 15.47
C GLU A 105 1.75 -2.14 15.76
N ILE A 106 1.46 -3.41 15.54
CA ILE A 106 0.22 -4.08 15.91
C ILE A 106 0.59 -4.99 17.06
N ASP A 107 0.13 -4.68 18.27
CA ASP A 107 0.44 -5.44 19.46
C ASP A 107 0.21 -6.94 19.23
N SER A 108 1.23 -7.73 19.59
CA SER A 108 1.17 -9.18 19.65
C SER A 108 0.30 -9.58 20.84
N GLU A 109 -0.74 -10.39 20.62
CA GLU A 109 -1.50 -11.01 21.73
C GLU A 109 -0.62 -11.94 22.59
#